data_AF-A0A6S7IZP9-F1
#
_entry.id   AF-A0A6S7IZP9-F1
#
_cell.length_a   1.000
_cell.length_b   1.000
_cell.length_c   1.000
_cell.angle_alpha   90.00
_cell.angle_beta   90.00
_cell.angle_gamma   90.00
#
_symmetry.space_group_name_H-M   'P 1'
#
loop_
_entity.id
_entity.type
_entity.pdbx_description
1 polymer ?
#
loop_
_entity_poly.entity_id
_entity_poly.type
_entity_poly.pdbx_seq_one_letter_code
_entity_poly.pdbx_strand_id
1 'polypeptide(L)'
;MLINSETEPINVSMSLACEIVRKDPKTGEEVSTVIPFMSKTHKLVGKDDTEEVYDIMKEKMLKYFSDYQNRGSGWRLRRVDLLEIHIEEFQPLRGKGHEPLPESIAKKKQVINMKNDDDECFKWAVTRAKPYRHPSVKNLKGTQITV
;
A
#
# COMPACT_ATOMS: atom_id res chain seq x y z
N MET A 1 -22.15 -8.45 -9.23
CA MET A 1 -21.88 -7.03 -9.59
C MET A 1 -20.63 -7.07 -10.45
N LEU A 2 -20.77 -6.87 -11.77
CA LEU A 2 -19.68 -7.02 -12.73
C LEU A 2 -18.94 -5.68 -12.82
N ILE A 3 -17.67 -5.65 -12.41
CA ILE A 3 -16.80 -4.49 -12.50
C ILE A 3 -16.13 -4.55 -13.89
N ASN A 4 -16.42 -3.58 -14.75
CA ASN A 4 -15.88 -3.49 -16.11
C ASN A 4 -14.38 -3.14 -16.09
N SER A 5 -13.65 -3.52 -17.14
CA SER A 5 -12.21 -3.30 -17.32
C SER A 5 -11.75 -1.83 -17.41
N GLU A 6 -12.66 -0.88 -17.23
CA GLU A 6 -12.44 0.57 -17.32
C GLU A 6 -12.66 1.29 -15.98
N THR A 7 -12.99 0.58 -14.89
CA THR A 7 -13.18 1.23 -13.59
C THR A 7 -11.84 1.69 -13.03
N GLU A 8 -11.79 2.96 -12.60
CA GLU A 8 -10.65 3.48 -11.86
C GLU A 8 -10.36 2.57 -10.65
N PRO A 9 -9.07 2.29 -10.38
CA PRO A 9 -8.71 1.46 -9.24
C PRO A 9 -9.28 2.03 -7.94
N ILE A 10 -9.57 1.15 -6.99
CA ILE A 10 -10.03 1.50 -5.65
C ILE A 10 -9.12 0.87 -4.61
N ASN A 11 -9.00 1.54 -3.47
CA ASN A 11 -8.38 0.98 -2.28
C ASN A 11 -9.47 0.37 -1.41
N VAL A 12 -9.28 -0.88 -0.98
CA VAL A 12 -10.20 -1.60 -0.10
C VAL A 12 -9.48 -2.09 1.14
N SER A 13 -10.10 -1.91 2.30
CA SER A 13 -9.65 -2.51 3.56
C SER A 13 -10.83 -2.95 4.40
N MET A 14 -10.61 -3.87 5.34
CA MET A 14 -11.64 -4.31 6.29
C MET A 14 -11.24 -3.98 7.71
N SER A 15 -12.22 -3.66 8.55
CA SER A 15 -12.06 -3.43 9.98
C SER A 15 -13.05 -4.28 10.77
N LEU A 16 -12.55 -5.03 11.74
CA LEU A 16 -13.35 -5.84 12.65
C LEU A 16 -13.21 -5.27 14.07
N ALA A 17 -14.22 -4.55 14.54
CA ALA A 17 -14.28 -4.06 15.91
C ALA A 17 -14.79 -5.18 16.83
N CYS A 18 -13.98 -5.54 17.83
CA CYS A 18 -14.32 -6.58 18.79
C CYS A 18 -14.26 -6.04 20.22
N GLU A 19 -15.27 -6.36 21.01
CA GLU A 19 -15.19 -6.27 22.46
C GLU A 19 -14.35 -7.43 22.97
N ILE A 20 -13.23 -7.10 23.63
CA ILE A 20 -12.33 -8.04 24.27
C ILE A 20 -12.32 -7.81 25.76
N VAL A 21 -12.10 -8.88 26.51
CA VAL A 21 -12.08 -8.83 27.97
C VAL A 21 -10.91 -9.59 28.55
N ARG A 22 -10.45 -9.12 29.71
CA ARG A 22 -9.40 -9.77 30.50
C ARG A 22 -9.81 -9.72 31.95
N LYS A 23 -9.67 -10.84 32.65
CA LYS A 23 -9.82 -10.89 34.11
C LYS A 23 -8.47 -10.62 34.77
N ASP A 24 -8.44 -9.71 35.73
CA ASP A 24 -7.26 -9.51 36.57
C ASP A 24 -7.08 -10.74 37.49
N PRO A 25 -5.92 -11.41 37.46
CA PRO A 25 -5.69 -12.59 38.30
C PRO A 25 -5.70 -12.30 39.81
N LYS A 26 -5.44 -11.06 40.23
CA LYS A 26 -5.33 -10.67 41.65
C LYS A 26 -6.66 -10.21 42.24
N THR A 27 -7.45 -9.44 41.48
CA THR A 27 -8.71 -8.86 41.97
C THR A 27 -9.95 -9.61 41.47
N GLY A 28 -9.82 -10.41 40.41
CA GLY A 28 -10.95 -11.06 39.74
C GLY A 28 -11.82 -10.12 38.93
N GLU A 29 -11.51 -8.81 38.88
CA GLU A 29 -12.23 -7.83 38.09
C GLU A 29 -12.03 -8.07 36.59
N GLU A 30 -13.09 -7.84 35.82
CA GLU A 30 -13.08 -7.98 34.37
C GLU A 30 -12.91 -6.60 33.72
N VAL A 31 -11.79 -6.41 33.03
CA VAL A 31 -11.54 -5.22 32.21
C VAL A 31 -12.04 -5.53 30.79
N SER A 32 -12.89 -4.65 30.25
CA SER A 32 -13.37 -4.72 28.87
C SER A 32 -12.86 -3.52 28.06
N THR A 33 -12.56 -3.76 26.79
CA THR A 33 -12.26 -2.71 25.82
C THR A 33 -12.66 -3.14 24.40
N VAL A 34 -12.90 -2.17 23.52
CA VAL A 34 -13.17 -2.42 22.11
C VAL A 34 -11.91 -2.15 21.30
N ILE A 35 -11.49 -3.11 20.49
CA ILE A 35 -10.31 -2.99 19.62
C ILE A 35 -10.70 -3.25 18.17
N PRO A 36 -10.35 -2.34 17.24
CA PRO A 36 -10.47 -2.59 15.81
C PRO A 36 -9.28 -3.41 15.30
N PHE A 37 -9.57 -4.52 14.62
CA PHE A 37 -8.60 -5.35 13.91
C PHE A 37 -8.73 -5.05 12.41
N MET A 38 -7.72 -4.38 11.84
CA MET A 38 -7.78 -3.93 10.46
C MET A 38 -6.94 -4.83 9.53
N SER A 39 -7.43 -5.06 8.32
CA SER A 39 -6.63 -5.61 7.23
C SER A 39 -5.65 -4.55 6.70
N LYS A 40 -4.68 -4.99 5.91
CA LYS A 40 -3.97 -4.06 5.02
C LYS A 40 -4.90 -3.58 3.92
N THR A 41 -4.71 -2.35 3.47
CA THR A 41 -5.32 -1.82 2.25
C THR A 41 -4.82 -2.61 1.05
N HIS A 42 -5.75 -3.09 0.23
CA HIS A 42 -5.47 -3.73 -1.05
C HIS A 42 -6.03 -2.84 -2.16
N LYS A 43 -5.24 -2.68 -3.22
CA LYS A 43 -5.71 -2.00 -4.42
C LYS A 43 -6.44 -3.02 -5.28
N LEU A 44 -7.67 -2.71 -5.66
CA LEU A 44 -8.44 -3.43 -6.66
C LEU A 44 -8.39 -2.67 -7.98
N VAL A 45 -8.00 -3.36 -9.02
CA VAL A 45 -8.09 -2.97 -10.43
C VAL A 45 -9.21 -3.79 -11.07
N GLY A 46 -9.90 -3.29 -12.09
CA GLY A 46 -11.09 -3.95 -12.67
C GLY A 46 -10.89 -5.38 -13.23
N LYS A 47 -9.68 -5.94 -13.20
CA LYS A 47 -9.38 -7.33 -13.57
C LYS A 47 -9.05 -8.24 -12.38
N ASP A 48 -8.95 -7.68 -11.18
CA ASP A 48 -8.58 -8.43 -9.99
C ASP A 48 -9.74 -9.33 -9.53
N ASP A 49 -9.39 -10.52 -9.04
CA ASP A 49 -10.36 -11.41 -8.43
C ASP A 49 -10.74 -10.88 -7.04
N THR A 50 -11.96 -10.38 -6.92
CA THR A 50 -12.47 -9.81 -5.67
C THR A 50 -12.58 -10.84 -4.55
N GLU A 51 -12.82 -12.11 -4.86
CA GLU A 51 -12.95 -13.18 -3.87
C GLU A 51 -11.58 -13.54 -3.30
N GLU A 52 -10.56 -13.65 -4.16
CA GLU A 52 -9.17 -13.84 -3.74
C GLU A 52 -8.70 -12.70 -2.82
N VAL A 53 -9.00 -11.44 -3.20
CA VAL A 53 -8.61 -10.28 -2.40
C VAL A 53 -9.34 -10.25 -1.06
N TYR A 54 -10.63 -10.61 -1.03
CA TYR A 54 -11.39 -10.75 0.22
C TYR A 54 -10.76 -11.80 1.13
N ASP A 55 -10.42 -12.97 0.61
CA ASP A 55 -9.82 -14.06 1.38
C ASP A 55 -8.47 -13.66 1.96
N ILE A 56 -7.61 -13.00 1.17
CA ILE A 56 -6.33 -12.47 1.64
C ILE A 56 -6.52 -11.46 2.78
N MET A 57 -7.49 -10.55 2.66
CA MET A 57 -7.78 -9.55 3.70
C MET A 57 -8.30 -10.22 4.97
N LYS A 58 -9.25 -11.16 4.83
CA LYS A 58 -9.85 -11.94 5.92
C LYS A 58 -8.79 -12.72 6.68
N GLU A 59 -7.95 -13.48 5.98
CA GLU A 59 -6.90 -14.30 6.60
C GLU A 59 -5.90 -13.46 7.39
N LYS A 60 -5.42 -12.35 6.82
CA LYS A 60 -4.49 -11.44 7.51
C LYS A 60 -5.11 -10.83 8.76
N MET A 61 -6.36 -10.40 8.68
CA MET A 61 -7.10 -9.82 9.80
C MET A 61 -7.31 -10.86 10.92
N LEU A 62 -7.77 -12.07 10.58
CA LEU A 62 -7.93 -13.17 11.52
C LEU A 62 -6.61 -13.60 12.14
N LYS A 63 -5.51 -13.57 11.38
CA LYS A 63 -4.18 -13.83 11.91
C LYS A 63 -3.78 -12.78 12.94
N TYR A 64 -3.98 -11.49 12.66
CA TYR A 64 -3.70 -10.42 13.63
C TYR A 64 -4.53 -10.54 14.90
N PHE A 65 -5.80 -10.90 14.75
CA PHE A 65 -6.68 -11.17 15.87
C PHE A 65 -6.22 -12.37 16.72
N SER A 66 -5.83 -13.47 16.07
CA SER A 66 -5.29 -14.66 16.76
C SER A 66 -3.97 -14.37 17.46
N ASP A 67 -3.05 -13.66 16.79
CA ASP A 67 -1.78 -13.23 17.37
C ASP A 67 -2.01 -12.33 18.59
N TYR A 68 -3.05 -11.48 18.58
CA TYR A 68 -3.38 -10.62 19.70
C TYR A 68 -3.83 -11.41 20.95
N GLN A 69 -4.68 -12.44 20.76
CA GLN A 69 -5.12 -13.32 21.86
C GLN A 69 -3.98 -14.20 22.39
N ASN A 70 -3.15 -14.74 21.49
CA ASN A 70 -2.17 -15.77 21.83
C ASN A 70 -0.86 -15.23 22.43
N ARG A 71 -0.60 -13.91 22.42
CA ARG A 71 0.62 -13.30 22.99
C ARG A 71 0.61 -13.14 24.52
N GLY A 72 -0.11 -14.01 25.24
CA GLY A 72 -0.03 -14.12 26.71
C GLY A 72 -0.67 -12.97 27.49
N SER A 73 -1.52 -12.17 26.84
CA SER A 73 -2.12 -10.96 27.41
C SER A 73 -3.37 -11.24 28.26
N GLY A 74 -3.92 -12.45 28.21
CA GLY A 74 -5.15 -12.86 28.91
C GLY A 74 -6.43 -12.27 28.32
N TRP A 75 -6.35 -11.59 27.17
CA TRP A 75 -7.51 -11.07 26.46
C TRP A 75 -8.23 -12.18 25.72
N ARG A 76 -9.53 -12.31 25.98
CA ARG A 76 -10.46 -13.20 25.28
C ARG A 76 -11.49 -12.38 24.52
N LEU A 77 -11.92 -12.86 23.37
CA LEU A 77 -13.05 -12.29 22.66
C LEU A 77 -14.32 -12.42 23.50
N ARG A 78 -15.06 -11.33 23.66
CA ARG A 78 -16.42 -11.36 24.21
C ARG A 78 -17.45 -11.32 23.09
N ARG A 79 -17.35 -10.36 22.17
CA ARG A 79 -18.22 -10.27 20.99
C ARG A 79 -17.59 -9.45 19.87
N VAL A 80 -18.12 -9.62 18.67
CA VAL A 80 -17.86 -8.73 17.53
C VAL A 80 -18.91 -7.62 17.55
N ASP A 81 -18.46 -6.37 17.58
CA ASP A 81 -19.34 -5.20 17.58
C ASP A 81 -19.67 -4.77 16.14
N LEU A 82 -18.68 -4.77 15.25
CA LEU A 82 -18.83 -4.25 13.89
C LEU A 82 -17.83 -4.87 12.92
N LEU A 83 -18.27 -5.11 11.68
CA LEU A 83 -17.42 -5.42 10.54
C LEU A 83 -17.68 -4.40 9.44
N GLU A 84 -16.64 -3.65 9.06
CA GLU A 84 -16.72 -2.61 8.04
C GLU A 84 -15.78 -2.93 6.88
N ILE A 85 -16.20 -2.55 5.68
CA ILE A 85 -15.37 -2.53 4.49
C ILE A 85 -15.22 -1.07 4.08
N HIS A 86 -13.98 -0.58 4.10
CA HIS A 86 -13.65 0.77 3.68
C HIS A 86 -13.24 0.71 2.21
N ILE A 87 -13.88 1.54 1.39
CA ILE A 87 -13.58 1.69 -0.02
C ILE A 87 -13.23 3.15 -0.25
N GLU A 88 -12.04 3.39 -0.80
CA GLU A 88 -11.51 4.72 -1.09
C GLU A 88 -11.10 4.79 -2.56
N GLU A 89 -11.31 5.94 -3.19
CA GLU A 89 -10.82 6.17 -4.56
C GLU A 89 -9.28 6.11 -4.59
N PHE A 90 -8.72 5.33 -5.52
CA PHE A 90 -7.27 5.37 -5.73
C PHE A 90 -6.93 6.56 -6.62
N GLN A 91 -6.32 7.59 -6.03
CA GLN A 91 -5.77 8.72 -6.77
C GLN A 91 -4.31 8.42 -7.15
N PRO A 92 -4.02 7.97 -8.39
CA PRO A 92 -2.64 7.75 -8.81
C PRO A 92 -1.87 9.07 -8.79
N LEU A 93 -0.59 9.00 -8.46
CA LEU A 93 0.34 10.09 -8.78
C LEU A 93 0.36 10.22 -10.30
N ARG A 94 -0.28 11.28 -10.82
CA ARG A 94 -0.20 11.62 -12.23
C ARG A 94 1.18 12.22 -12.48
N GLY A 95 1.96 11.59 -13.36
CA GLY A 95 3.13 12.23 -13.92
C GLY A 95 2.71 13.52 -14.64
N LYS A 96 3.50 14.58 -14.48
CA LYS A 96 3.38 15.81 -15.27
C LYS A 96 4.59 15.89 -16.20
N GLY A 97 4.48 16.64 -17.30
CA GLY A 97 5.63 17.04 -18.12
C GLY A 97 6.64 17.91 -17.36
N HIS A 98 7.51 18.62 -18.09
CA HIS A 98 8.50 19.49 -17.48
C HIS A 98 7.85 20.57 -16.58
N GLU A 99 8.15 20.51 -15.28
CA GLU A 99 7.81 21.54 -14.29
C GLU A 99 9.10 22.29 -13.89
N PRO A 100 9.10 23.64 -13.85
CA PRO A 100 10.27 24.39 -13.39
C PRO A 100 10.66 24.04 -11.94
N LEU A 101 11.95 23.79 -11.73
CA LEU A 101 12.47 23.57 -10.38
C LEU A 101 12.28 24.82 -9.50
N PRO A 102 11.96 24.63 -8.21
CA PRO A 102 12.09 25.69 -7.21
C PRO A 102 13.50 26.30 -7.23
N GLU A 103 13.61 27.63 -7.06
CA GLU A 103 14.88 28.35 -7.17
C GLU A 103 15.99 27.79 -6.28
N SER A 104 15.65 27.32 -5.08
CA SER A 104 16.61 26.76 -4.11
C SER A 104 17.33 25.51 -4.64
N ILE A 105 16.69 24.75 -5.52
CA ILE A 105 17.24 23.55 -6.16
C ILE A 105 17.95 23.94 -7.46
N ALA A 106 17.35 24.82 -8.25
CA ALA A 106 17.93 25.30 -9.51
C ALA A 106 19.30 25.97 -9.29
N LYS A 107 19.45 26.77 -8.22
CA LYS A 107 20.71 27.44 -7.86
C LYS A 107 21.84 26.47 -7.52
N LYS A 108 21.52 25.28 -6.99
CA LYS A 108 22.52 24.26 -6.61
C LYS A 108 23.12 23.54 -7.82
N LYS A 109 22.47 23.58 -8.99
CA LYS A 109 22.92 22.94 -10.26
C LYS A 109 23.26 21.44 -10.15
N GLN A 110 22.78 20.75 -9.11
CA GLN A 110 23.01 19.32 -8.87
C GLN A 110 21.89 18.44 -9.43
N VAL A 111 20.75 19.04 -9.79
CA VAL A 111 19.59 18.34 -10.33
C VAL A 111 19.42 18.72 -11.80
N ILE A 112 19.33 17.72 -12.66
CA ILE A 112 19.06 17.90 -14.09
C ILE A 112 17.54 18.01 -14.25
N ASN A 113 17.02 19.22 -14.47
CA ASN A 113 15.61 19.41 -14.84
C ASN A 113 15.46 19.25 -16.34
N MET A 114 14.87 18.14 -16.78
CA MET A 114 14.77 17.84 -18.20
C MET A 114 13.58 18.56 -18.80
N LYS A 115 13.86 19.48 -19.74
CA LYS A 115 12.82 20.09 -20.57
C LYS A 115 12.41 19.11 -21.65
N ASN A 116 11.12 18.83 -21.72
CA ASN A 116 10.48 18.05 -22.76
C ASN A 116 9.16 18.74 -23.14
N ASP A 117 8.84 18.74 -24.42
CA ASP A 117 7.60 19.32 -24.96
C ASP A 117 6.49 18.26 -25.10
N ASP A 118 6.75 17.05 -24.61
CA ASP A 118 5.82 15.91 -24.54
C ASP A 118 5.51 15.55 -23.07
N ASP A 119 4.56 14.65 -22.82
CA ASP A 119 4.23 14.14 -21.49
C ASP A 119 5.09 12.92 -21.09
N GLU A 120 6.28 12.76 -21.69
CA GLU A 120 7.15 11.57 -21.57
C GLU A 120 8.36 11.81 -20.65
N CYS A 121 8.24 12.70 -19.66
CA CYS A 121 9.37 13.12 -18.82
C CYS A 121 10.02 11.94 -18.06
N PHE A 122 9.22 10.94 -17.65
CA PHE A 122 9.68 9.74 -16.97
C PHE A 122 10.54 8.86 -17.88
N LYS A 123 10.09 8.64 -19.12
CA LYS A 123 10.84 7.89 -20.15
C LYS A 123 12.20 8.55 -20.40
N TRP A 124 12.22 9.88 -20.52
CA TRP A 124 13.44 10.63 -20.74
C TRP A 124 14.39 10.59 -19.54
N ALA A 125 13.86 10.74 -18.32
CA ALA A 125 14.63 10.61 -17.07
C ALA A 125 15.31 9.25 -16.94
N VAL A 126 14.56 8.15 -17.16
CA VAL A 126 15.09 6.78 -17.11
C VAL A 126 16.15 6.54 -18.20
N THR A 127 15.91 7.03 -19.42
CA THR A 127 16.84 6.83 -20.54
C THR A 127 18.21 7.47 -20.28
N ARG A 128 18.26 8.64 -19.62
CA ARG A 128 19.51 9.32 -19.27
C ARG A 128 20.16 8.81 -17.99
N ALA A 129 19.37 8.23 -17.08
CA ALA A 129 19.88 7.56 -15.88
C ALA A 129 20.63 6.26 -16.19
N LYS A 130 20.63 5.79 -17.46
CA LYS A 130 21.47 4.66 -17.88
C LYS A 130 22.93 4.95 -17.48
N PRO A 131 23.56 4.06 -16.68
CA PRO A 131 24.90 4.30 -16.18
C PRO A 131 25.86 4.47 -17.35
N TYR A 132 26.66 5.52 -17.30
CA TYR A 132 27.76 5.72 -18.22
C TYR A 132 28.65 4.47 -18.17
N ARG A 133 28.69 3.71 -19.26
CA ARG A 133 29.55 2.52 -19.35
C ARG A 133 30.98 3.06 -19.38
N HIS A 134 31.70 2.98 -18.26
CA HIS A 134 33.12 3.31 -18.27
C HIS A 134 33.80 2.39 -19.31
N PRO A 135 34.63 2.91 -20.23
CA PRO A 135 35.17 2.15 -21.37
C PRO A 135 35.91 0.84 -21.02
N SER A 136 36.26 0.64 -19.74
CA SER A 136 37.00 -0.51 -19.25
C SER A 136 36.16 -1.73 -18.87
N VAL A 137 34.82 -1.67 -18.86
CA VAL A 137 33.98 -2.82 -18.47
C VAL A 137 33.32 -3.45 -19.71
N LYS A 138 33.97 -4.45 -20.30
CA LYS A 138 33.57 -5.06 -21.59
C LYS A 138 32.45 -6.12 -21.53
N ASN A 139 32.05 -6.66 -20.37
CA ASN A 139 31.20 -7.87 -20.36
C ASN A 139 30.06 -7.86 -19.32
N LEU A 140 29.06 -6.99 -19.50
CA LEU A 140 27.74 -7.21 -18.91
C LEU A 140 26.69 -7.12 -20.02
N LYS A 141 26.03 -8.25 -20.30
CA LYS A 141 24.91 -8.35 -21.24
C LYS A 141 23.82 -7.39 -20.77
N GLY A 142 23.52 -6.38 -21.58
CA GLY A 142 22.53 -5.37 -21.23
C GLY A 142 21.15 -6.03 -21.13
N THR A 143 20.49 -5.89 -19.99
CA THR A 143 19.08 -6.24 -19.84
C THR A 143 18.27 -5.25 -20.66
N GLN A 144 17.57 -5.75 -21.67
CA GLN A 144 16.59 -4.98 -22.41
C GLN A 144 15.43 -4.69 -21.44
N ILE A 145 15.33 -3.46 -20.97
CA ILE A 145 14.10 -3.01 -20.32
C ILE A 145 13.17 -2.62 -21.47
N THR A 146 12.28 -3.52 -21.83
CA THR A 146 11.14 -3.23 -22.70
C THR A 146 10.13 -2.46 -21.84
N VAL A 147 9.82 -1.23 -22.26
CA VAL A 147 8.70 -0.45 -21.72
C VAL A 147 7.45 -0.84 -22.48
#